data_AF-A0A2E2VP79-F1
#
_entry.id   AF-A0A2E2VP79-F1
#
_cell.length_a   1.000
_cell.length_b   1.000
_cell.length_c   1.000
_cell.angle_alpha   90.00
_cell.angle_beta   90.00
_cell.angle_gamma   90.00
#
_symmetry.space_group_name_H-M   'P 1'
#
loop_
_entity.id
_entity.type
_entity.pdbx_description
1 polymer ?
#
loop_
_entity_poly.entity_id
_entity_poly.type
_entity_poly.pdbx_seq_one_letter_code
_entity_poly.pdbx_strand_id
1 'polypeptide(L)' 'MVNIEIDGISLEAEQGDMIIEVADAAGVSIPRFCYHHKLSVAANCRMCLVEVENIPKAVPACATPVA' A
#
# COMPACT_ATOMS: atom_id res chain seq x y z
N MET A 1 -1.15 -0.49 16.23
CA MET A 1 -0.19 -1.30 15.47
C MET A 1 -0.87 -2.59 15.08
N VAL A 2 -0.79 -2.95 13.80
CA VAL A 2 -1.27 -4.19 13.21
C VAL A 2 -0.08 -4.91 12.56
N ASN A 3 -0.08 -6.23 12.64
CA ASN A 3 0.92 -7.05 11.96
C ASN A 3 0.42 -7.38 10.57
N ILE A 4 1.17 -6.98 9.55
CA ILE A 4 0.88 -7.29 8.15
C ILE A 4 2.06 -8.02 7.53
N GLU A 5 1.82 -8.67 6.41
CA GLU A 5 2.86 -9.34 5.62
C GLU A 5 2.84 -8.77 4.20
N ILE A 6 3.98 -8.29 3.72
CA ILE A 6 4.17 -7.81 2.35
C ILE A 6 5.28 -8.64 1.71
N ASP A 7 4.99 -9.35 0.62
CA ASP A 7 5.96 -10.19 -0.12
C ASP A 7 6.75 -11.19 0.77
N GLY A 8 6.10 -11.74 1.81
CA GLY A 8 6.75 -12.67 2.76
C GLY A 8 7.48 -12.00 3.93
N ILE A 9 7.45 -10.66 4.01
CA ILE A 9 8.11 -9.87 5.05
C ILE A 9 7.06 -9.43 6.07
N SER A 10 7.19 -9.91 7.31
CA SER A 10 6.34 -9.46 8.42
C SER A 10 6.74 -8.05 8.87
N LEU A 11 5.74 -7.16 8.96
CA LEU A 11 5.90 -5.74 9.26
C LEU A 11 4.87 -5.29 10.30
N GLU A 12 5.28 -4.34 11.14
CA GLU A 12 4.38 -3.61 12.02
C GLU A 12 3.97 -2.30 11.34
N ALA A 13 2.67 -2.07 11.22
CA ALA A 13 2.11 -0.85 10.64
C ALA A 13 1.07 -0.21 11.58
N GLU A 14 0.80 1.08 11.43
CA GLU A 14 -0.32 1.70 12.12
C GLU A 14 -1.63 1.40 11.38
N GLN A 15 -2.70 1.17 12.13
CA GLN A 15 -3.99 0.92 11.53
C GLN A 15 -4.45 2.18 10.79
N GLY A 16 -4.75 2.06 9.49
CA GLY A 16 -5.10 3.19 8.65
C GLY A 16 -3.97 3.72 7.77
N ASP A 17 -2.72 3.28 7.97
CA ASP A 17 -1.63 3.58 7.03
C ASP A 17 -1.95 3.02 5.64
N MET A 18 -1.53 3.73 4.59
CA MET A 18 -1.71 3.22 3.23
C MET A 18 -0.71 2.10 2.96
N ILE A 19 -1.13 1.05 2.25
CA ILE A 19 -0.24 -0.06 1.86
C ILE A 19 1.06 0.45 1.22
N ILE A 20 0.97 1.50 0.38
CA ILE A 20 2.14 2.07 -0.29
C ILE A 20 3.16 2.68 0.67
N GLU A 21 2.72 3.23 1.82
CA GLU A 21 3.58 3.86 2.82
C GLU A 21 4.31 2.81 3.63
N VAL A 22 3.59 1.75 4.00
CA VAL A 22 4.18 0.61 4.71
C VAL A 22 5.17 -0.14 3.81
N ALA A 23 4.82 -0.33 2.53
CA ALA A 23 5.72 -0.92 1.55
C ALA A 23 7.01 -0.09 1.37
N ASP A 24 6.90 1.24 1.27
CA ASP A 24 8.05 2.12 1.18
C ASP A 24 8.95 2.04 2.43
N ALA A 25 8.35 2.00 3.62
CA ALA A 25 9.09 1.85 4.88
C ALA A 25 9.85 0.51 4.97
N ALA A 26 9.31 -0.54 4.34
CA ALA A 26 9.94 -1.85 4.22
C ALA A 26 10.95 -1.96 3.07
N GLY A 27 11.13 -0.92 2.26
CA GLY A 27 12.00 -0.94 1.08
C GLY A 27 11.40 -1.66 -0.14
N VAL A 28 10.10 -1.97 -0.13
CA VAL A 28 9.36 -2.57 -1.24
C VAL A 28 8.83 -1.47 -2.14
N SER A 29 9.49 -1.27 -3.29
CA SER A 29 9.15 -0.20 -4.22
C SER A 29 7.96 -0.54 -5.13
N ILE A 30 6.79 0.01 -4.83
CA ILE A 30 5.59 -0.07 -5.69
C ILE A 30 5.62 1.02 -6.77
N PRO A 31 5.46 0.71 -8.07
CA PRO A 31 5.48 1.73 -9.13
C PRO A 31 4.30 2.69 -9.03
N ARG A 32 4.54 3.98 -9.25
CA ARG A 32 3.54 5.04 -9.05
C ARG A 32 3.81 6.25 -9.94
N PHE A 33 2.72 6.93 -10.32
CA PHE A 33 2.79 8.22 -11.03
C PHE A 33 2.07 9.33 -10.27
N CYS A 34 0.83 9.08 -9.85
CA CYS A 34 -0.02 10.11 -9.24
C CYS A 34 0.10 10.21 -7.71
N TYR A 35 0.89 9.35 -7.07
CA TYR A 35 1.05 9.32 -5.61
C TYR A 35 2.31 10.06 -5.19
N HIS A 36 2.19 10.86 -4.13
CA HIS A 36 3.30 11.50 -3.46
C HIS A 36 2.95 11.68 -1.98
N HIS A 37 3.84 11.28 -1.06
CA HIS A 37 3.61 11.28 0.40
C HIS A 37 3.22 12.63 1.02
N LYS A 38 3.54 13.75 0.37
CA LYS A 38 3.15 15.12 0.81
C LYS A 38 1.89 15.67 0.15
N LEU A 39 1.28 14.93 -0.77
CA LEU A 39 0.07 15.37 -1.50
C LEU A 39 -1.11 14.48 -1.14
N SER A 40 -2.30 14.95 -1.44
CA SER A 40 -3.50 14.14 -1.32
C SER A 40 -3.47 12.95 -2.29
N VAL A 41 -4.13 11.86 -1.90
CA VAL A 41 -4.23 10.64 -2.70
C VAL A 41 -5.18 10.86 -3.88
N ALA A 42 -4.67 10.74 -5.10
CA ALA A 42 -5.47 10.88 -6.33
C ALA A 42 -6.04 9.57 -6.88
N ALA A 43 -5.33 8.45 -6.71
CA ALA A 43 -5.71 7.10 -7.15
C ALA A 43 -6.16 6.93 -8.62
N ASN A 44 -5.70 7.80 -9.54
CA ASN A 44 -6.14 7.79 -10.95
C ASN A 44 -5.22 6.98 -11.89
N CYS A 45 -3.91 6.86 -11.60
CA CYS A 45 -2.96 6.22 -12.52
C CYS A 45 -3.02 4.70 -12.56
N ARG A 46 -3.57 4.05 -11.52
CA ARG A 46 -3.68 2.58 -11.35
C ARG A 46 -2.37 1.80 -11.52
N MET A 47 -1.21 2.46 -11.46
CA MET A 47 0.10 1.80 -11.57
C MET A 47 0.49 1.06 -10.28
N CYS A 48 -0.04 1.50 -9.13
CA CYS A 48 0.22 0.90 -7.82
C CYS A 48 -0.77 -0.22 -7.45
N LEU A 49 -1.33 -0.92 -8.43
CA LEU A 49 -2.24 -2.04 -8.16
C LEU A 49 -1.46 -3.20 -7.54
N VAL A 50 -1.96 -3.70 -6.41
CA VAL A 50 -1.40 -4.84 -5.67
C VAL A 50 -2.50 -5.86 -5.37
N GLU A 51 -2.11 -7.11 -5.22
CA GLU A 51 -2.99 -8.19 -4.75
C GLU A 51 -2.99 -8.21 -3.23
N VAL A 52 -4.17 -8.34 -2.63
CA VAL A 52 -4.35 -8.41 -1.18
C VAL A 52 -5.16 -9.66 -0.89
N GLU A 53 -4.74 -10.44 0.10
CA GLU A 53 -5.45 -11.66 0.49
C GLU A 53 -6.90 -11.36 0.84
N ASN A 54 -7.80 -12.29 0.47
CA ASN A 54 -9.26 -12.16 0.64
C ASN A 54 -9.91 -11.02 -0.16
N ILE A 55 -9.17 -10.34 -1.06
CA ILE A 55 -9.74 -9.37 -2.01
C ILE A 55 -9.69 -9.98 -3.42
N PRO A 56 -10.83 -10.15 -4.11
CA PRO A 56 -10.90 -10.83 -5.40
C PRO A 56 -10.34 -10.02 -6.59
N LYS A 57 -9.86 -8.80 -6.35
CA LYS A 57 -9.37 -7.87 -7.37
C LYS A 57 -8.17 -7.12 -6.84
N ALA A 58 -7.24 -6.78 -7.73
CA ALA A 58 -6.13 -5.90 -7.39
C ALA A 58 -6.67 -4.53 -6.95
N VAL A 59 -6.09 -4.01 -5.87
CA VAL A 59 -6.48 -2.75 -5.23
C VAL A 59 -5.34 -1.75 -5.31
N PRO A 60 -5.64 -0.44 -5.39
CA PRO A 60 -4.59 0.58 -5.45
C PRO A 60 -3.90 0.72 -4.08
N ALA A 61 -2.62 0.35 -3.99
CA ALA A 61 -1.84 0.45 -2.76
C ALA A 61 -1.82 1.86 -2.16
N CYS A 62 -1.93 2.89 -3.00
CA CYS A 62 -1.94 4.28 -2.55
C CYS A 62 -3.24 4.75 -1.87
N ALA A 63 -4.33 3.98 -1.96
CA ALA A 63 -5.64 4.36 -1.44
C ALA A 63 -6.32 3.24 -0.64
N THR A 64 -5.58 2.17 -0.35
CA THR A 64 -6.07 1.05 0.44
C THR A 64 -5.35 1.09 1.79
N PRO A 65 -6.08 1.30 2.89
CA PRO A 65 -5.49 1.28 4.22
C PRO A 65 -5.22 -0.16 4.68
N VAL A 66 -4.22 -0.32 5.54
CA VAL A 66 -3.97 -1.56 6.26
C VAL A 66 -4.97 -1.72 7.41
N ALA A 67 -5.46 -2.94 7.61
CA ALA A 67 -6.51 -3.28 8.58
C ALA A 67 -6.20 -4.59 9.31
#